data_AF-B3T1L3-F1
#
_entry.id   AF-B3T1L3-F1
#
_cell.length_a   1.000
_cell.length_b   1.000
_cell.length_c   1.000
_cell.angle_alpha   90.00
_cell.angle_beta   90.00
_cell.angle_gamma   90.00
#
_symmetry.space_group_name_H-M   'P 1'
#
loop_
_entity.id
_entity.type
_entity.pdbx_description
1 polymer ?
#
loop_
_entity_poly.entity_id
_entity_poly.type
_entity_poly.pdbx_seq_one_letter_code
_entity_poly.pdbx_strand_id
1 'polypeptide(L)'
;MGRIFGRLSMMRFASMPGAVLLIFFALFLIGCSDGLTEAQQRNNAGVEHQRKGRLREAIKDYNEAIGLDAQLAEPYYNRGNAYFSHGQYPRAIQDYNEAIRLDPGYAVAYANRAQAYTFLGQDKEAQQDVDRAAGLGIDRAILDRVIEKLRSQR
;
A
#
# COMPACT_ATOMS: atom_id res chain seq x y z
N MET A 1 4.31 -28.40 -28.15
CA MET A 1 4.13 -29.86 -27.96
C MET A 1 5.38 -30.42 -27.30
N GLY A 2 5.23 -31.30 -26.29
CA GLY A 2 6.32 -32.23 -25.92
C GLY A 2 6.75 -32.30 -24.45
N ARG A 3 5.81 -32.64 -23.55
CA ARG A 3 5.97 -33.52 -22.37
C ARG A 3 7.39 -33.78 -21.84
N ILE A 4 7.74 -33.14 -20.71
CA ILE A 4 8.81 -33.61 -19.80
C ILE A 4 8.23 -34.04 -18.43
N PHE A 5 6.93 -34.32 -18.36
CA PHE A 5 6.36 -35.08 -17.24
C PHE A 5 6.61 -36.58 -17.48
N GLY A 6 7.89 -36.95 -17.36
CA GLY A 6 8.34 -38.33 -17.38
C GLY A 6 8.67 -38.77 -15.97
N ARG A 7 7.72 -39.49 -15.36
CA ARG A 7 7.97 -40.40 -14.22
C ARG A 7 8.27 -39.72 -12.89
N LEU A 8 7.20 -39.19 -12.27
CA LEU A 8 7.09 -39.09 -10.82
C LEU A 8 7.04 -40.52 -10.24
N SER A 9 8.18 -41.22 -10.27
CA SER A 9 8.36 -42.43 -9.48
C SER A 9 8.34 -41.99 -8.02
N MET A 10 7.36 -42.48 -7.25
CA MET A 10 7.35 -42.45 -5.79
C MET A 10 8.72 -42.87 -5.25
N MET A 11 9.63 -41.91 -5.06
CA MET A 11 10.84 -42.15 -4.31
C MET A 11 10.41 -42.26 -2.85
N ARG A 12 10.61 -43.46 -2.31
CA ARG A 12 10.39 -43.78 -0.89
C ARG A 12 11.26 -42.82 -0.06
N PHE A 13 10.64 -41.80 0.52
CA PHE A 13 11.28 -40.81 1.40
C PHE A 13 11.89 -41.42 2.68
N ALA A 14 11.64 -42.71 2.94
CA ALA A 14 12.05 -43.42 4.15
C ALA A 14 13.49 -44.00 4.13
N SER A 15 14.29 -43.76 3.08
CA SER A 15 15.66 -44.33 2.99
C SER A 15 16.75 -43.31 2.65
N MET A 16 16.49 -42.01 2.74
CA MET A 16 17.55 -41.01 2.62
C MET A 16 18.34 -40.90 3.93
N PRO A 17 19.69 -40.87 3.89
CA PRO A 17 20.50 -40.66 5.09
C PRO A 17 20.14 -39.31 5.73
N GLY A 18 20.03 -39.28 7.06
CA GLY A 18 19.39 -38.19 7.82
C GLY A 18 19.89 -36.77 7.52
N ALA A 19 21.10 -36.61 6.99
CA ALA A 19 21.65 -35.32 6.57
C ALA A 19 20.91 -34.72 5.34
N VAL A 20 20.43 -35.54 4.40
CA VAL A 20 19.75 -35.05 3.18
C VAL A 20 18.33 -34.62 3.48
N LEU A 21 17.65 -35.29 4.42
CA LEU A 21 16.32 -34.91 4.89
C LEU A 21 16.36 -33.57 5.64
N LEU A 22 17.40 -33.32 6.44
CA LEU A 22 17.61 -32.04 7.12
C LEU A 22 17.91 -30.89 6.16
N ILE A 23 18.61 -31.12 5.05
CA ILE A 23 18.86 -30.08 4.03
C ILE A 23 17.55 -29.71 3.30
N PHE A 24 16.69 -30.69 2.98
CA PHE A 24 15.37 -30.41 2.41
C PHE A 24 14.43 -29.72 3.41
N PHE A 25 14.48 -30.09 4.69
CA PHE A 25 13.71 -29.42 5.75
C PHE A 25 14.24 -28.00 6.02
N ALA A 26 15.56 -27.78 5.95
CA ALA A 26 16.18 -26.48 6.08
C ALA A 26 15.88 -25.58 4.87
N LEU A 27 15.86 -26.11 3.65
CA LEU A 27 15.44 -25.35 2.45
C LEU A 27 13.95 -24.98 2.47
N PHE A 28 13.12 -25.76 3.17
CA PHE A 28 11.71 -25.42 3.44
C PHE A 28 11.55 -24.37 4.56
N LEU A 29 12.58 -24.21 5.41
CA LEU A 29 12.66 -23.19 6.46
C LEU A 29 13.43 -21.92 6.03
N ILE A 30 14.17 -21.95 4.92
CA ILE A 30 14.63 -20.75 4.19
C ILE A 30 13.47 -20.23 3.30
N GLY A 31 12.26 -20.23 3.84
CA GLY A 31 11.09 -19.54 3.28
C GLY A 31 11.03 -18.06 3.71
N CYS A 32 12.01 -17.57 4.46
CA CYS A 32 12.24 -16.13 4.63
C CYS A 32 12.93 -15.60 3.38
N SER A 33 12.18 -15.48 2.29
CA SER A 33 12.60 -14.64 1.19
C SER A 33 12.57 -13.19 1.70
N ASP A 34 13.73 -12.58 1.89
CA ASP A 34 13.94 -11.12 2.08
C ASP A 34 13.56 -10.33 0.79
N GLY A 35 12.43 -10.69 0.18
CA GLY A 35 11.90 -10.15 -1.05
C GLY A 35 10.52 -9.56 -0.80
N LEU A 36 10.25 -8.42 -1.45
CA LEU A 36 8.93 -7.79 -1.43
C LEU A 36 7.85 -8.80 -1.83
N THR A 37 6.73 -8.84 -1.11
CA THR A 37 5.57 -9.66 -1.49
C THR A 37 5.06 -9.23 -2.87
N GLU A 38 4.35 -10.10 -3.58
CA GLU A 38 3.79 -9.74 -4.90
C GLU A 38 2.89 -8.50 -4.79
N ALA A 39 2.12 -8.38 -3.70
CA ALA A 39 1.32 -7.19 -3.42
C ALA A 39 2.17 -5.91 -3.28
N GLN A 40 3.28 -5.98 -2.54
CA GLN A 40 4.22 -4.86 -2.41
C GLN A 40 4.92 -4.51 -3.73
N GLN A 41 5.25 -5.51 -4.55
CA GLN A 41 5.83 -5.29 -5.88
C GLN A 41 4.84 -4.55 -6.79
N ARG A 42 3.56 -4.96 -6.79
CA ARG A 42 2.50 -4.25 -7.53
C ARG A 42 2.31 -2.83 -7.03
N ASN A 43 2.32 -2.61 -5.71
CA ASN A 43 2.28 -1.26 -5.14
C ASN A 43 3.44 -0.38 -5.66
N ASN A 44 4.66 -0.91 -5.63
CA ASN A 44 5.84 -0.19 -6.10
C ASN A 44 5.79 0.12 -7.61
N ALA A 45 5.25 -0.80 -8.41
CA ALA A 45 4.97 -0.56 -9.82
C ALA A 45 3.98 0.61 -10.00
N GLY A 46 2.91 0.64 -9.20
CA GLY A 46 1.93 1.72 -9.20
C GLY A 46 2.56 3.09 -8.90
N VAL A 47 3.43 3.16 -7.89
CA VAL A 47 4.18 4.39 -7.54
C VAL A 47 5.04 4.85 -8.72
N GLU A 48 5.72 3.92 -9.39
CA GLU A 48 6.56 4.23 -10.54
C GLU A 48 5.76 4.71 -11.76
N HIS A 49 4.57 4.15 -11.99
CA HIS A 49 3.64 4.61 -13.01
C HIS A 49 3.11 6.01 -12.69
N GLN A 50 2.77 6.27 -11.43
CA GLN A 50 2.32 7.58 -10.96
C GLN A 50 3.41 8.65 -11.15
N ARG A 51 4.67 8.34 -10.83
CA ARG A 51 5.82 9.24 -11.05
C ARG A 51 5.98 9.63 -12.52
N LYS A 52 5.57 8.75 -13.44
CA LYS A 52 5.60 8.97 -14.90
C LYS A 52 4.31 9.60 -15.44
N GLY A 53 3.39 10.04 -14.57
CA GLY A 53 2.10 10.63 -14.96
C GLY A 53 1.10 9.64 -15.55
N ARG A 54 1.36 8.34 -15.47
CA ARG A 54 0.50 7.28 -16.01
C ARG A 54 -0.52 6.81 -14.98
N LEU A 55 -1.53 7.65 -14.77
CA LEU A 55 -2.54 7.45 -13.71
C LEU A 55 -3.30 6.12 -13.85
N ARG A 56 -3.73 5.76 -15.07
CA ARG A 56 -4.57 4.58 -15.27
C ARG A 56 -3.82 3.30 -14.91
N GLU A 57 -2.57 3.22 -15.33
CA GLU A 57 -1.67 2.13 -15.00
C GLU A 57 -1.35 2.11 -13.50
N ALA A 58 -1.09 3.26 -12.88
CA ALA A 58 -0.86 3.33 -11.44
C ALA A 58 -2.07 2.79 -10.64
N ILE A 59 -3.28 3.23 -10.97
CA ILE A 59 -4.51 2.75 -10.33
C ILE A 59 -4.68 1.24 -10.55
N LYS A 60 -4.37 0.74 -11.74
CA LYS A 60 -4.43 -0.69 -12.04
C LYS A 60 -3.49 -1.49 -11.14
N ASP A 61 -2.24 -1.05 -11.01
CA ASP A 61 -1.23 -1.73 -10.18
C ASP A 61 -1.61 -1.68 -8.69
N TYR A 62 -2.13 -0.56 -8.19
CA TYR A 62 -2.65 -0.47 -6.83
C TYR A 62 -3.86 -1.40 -6.60
N ASN A 63 -4.76 -1.51 -7.57
CA ASN A 63 -5.89 -2.44 -7.48
C ASN A 63 -5.43 -3.89 -7.44
N GLU A 64 -4.43 -4.26 -8.24
CA GLU A 64 -3.82 -5.59 -8.21
C GLU A 64 -3.15 -5.85 -6.85
N ALA A 65 -2.40 -4.88 -6.31
CA ALA A 65 -1.81 -4.99 -4.97
C ALA A 65 -2.86 -5.25 -3.88
N ILE A 66 -3.96 -4.49 -3.90
CA ILE A 66 -5.08 -4.65 -2.96
C ILE A 66 -5.78 -6.01 -3.13
N GLY A 67 -5.90 -6.49 -4.38
CA GLY A 67 -6.48 -7.80 -4.66
C GLY A 67 -5.62 -8.97 -4.18
N LEU A 68 -4.29 -8.78 -4.14
CA LEU A 68 -3.34 -9.76 -3.62
C LEU A 68 -3.29 -9.75 -2.08
N ASP A 69 -3.29 -8.55 -1.48
CA ASP A 69 -3.33 -8.39 -0.02
C ASP A 69 -4.08 -7.12 0.38
N ALA A 70 -5.32 -7.30 0.84
CA ALA A 70 -6.19 -6.23 1.31
C ALA A 70 -5.86 -5.73 2.73
N GLN A 71 -4.88 -6.32 3.43
CA GLN A 71 -4.44 -5.88 4.75
C GLN A 71 -3.30 -4.86 4.69
N LEU A 72 -2.75 -4.59 3.50
CA LEU A 72 -1.74 -3.56 3.33
C LEU A 72 -2.38 -2.18 3.27
N ALA A 73 -2.03 -1.29 4.20
CA ALA A 73 -2.49 0.10 4.20
C ALA A 73 -1.89 0.93 3.05
N GLU A 74 -0.66 0.60 2.64
CA GLU A 74 0.13 1.40 1.70
C GLU A 74 -0.49 1.51 0.29
N PRO A 75 -1.00 0.43 -0.34
CA PRO A 75 -1.66 0.51 -1.64
C PRO A 75 -2.90 1.41 -1.64
N TYR A 76 -3.70 1.39 -0.56
CA TYR A 76 -4.84 2.29 -0.42
C TYR A 76 -4.36 3.74 -0.33
N TYR A 77 -3.40 4.04 0.54
CA TYR A 77 -2.83 5.38 0.66
C TYR A 77 -2.27 5.90 -0.68
N ASN A 78 -1.51 5.08 -1.40
CA ASN A 78 -0.91 5.46 -2.68
C ASN A 78 -1.97 5.68 -3.77
N ARG A 79 -3.00 4.83 -3.83
CA ARG A 79 -4.15 5.04 -4.73
C ARG A 79 -4.94 6.29 -4.37
N GLY A 80 -5.10 6.58 -3.08
CA GLY A 80 -5.68 7.83 -2.59
C GLY A 80 -4.91 9.06 -3.06
N ASN A 81 -3.57 9.05 -2.96
CA ASN A 81 -2.71 10.11 -3.48
C ASN A 81 -2.86 10.31 -4.99
N ALA A 82 -2.97 9.21 -5.73
CA ALA A 82 -3.18 9.24 -7.18
C ALA A 82 -4.52 9.91 -7.53
N TYR A 83 -5.60 9.56 -6.82
CA TYR A 83 -6.90 10.20 -6.99
C TYR A 83 -6.88 11.68 -6.60
N PHE A 84 -6.25 12.02 -5.47
CA PHE A 84 -6.12 13.40 -4.99
C PHE A 84 -5.43 14.29 -6.03
N SER A 85 -4.32 13.82 -6.60
CA SER A 85 -3.55 14.55 -7.61
C SER A 85 -4.34 14.84 -8.89
N HIS A 86 -5.45 14.12 -9.11
CA HIS A 86 -6.35 14.28 -10.25
C HIS A 86 -7.71 14.87 -9.86
N GLY A 87 -7.80 15.52 -8.70
CA GLY A 87 -9.01 16.20 -8.23
C GLY A 87 -10.16 15.29 -7.82
N GLN A 88 -9.93 13.97 -7.74
CA GLN A 88 -10.93 12.98 -7.33
C GLN A 88 -10.97 12.85 -5.80
N TYR A 89 -11.19 13.96 -5.10
CA TYR A 89 -11.10 14.05 -3.64
C TYR A 89 -12.01 13.06 -2.89
N PRO A 90 -13.27 12.82 -3.30
CA PRO A 90 -14.11 11.82 -2.61
C PRO A 90 -13.55 10.40 -2.66
N ARG A 91 -12.94 10.00 -3.79
CA ARG A 91 -12.28 8.69 -3.91
C ARG A 91 -11.00 8.62 -3.10
N ALA A 92 -10.23 9.72 -3.09
CA ALA A 92 -9.04 9.82 -2.26
C ALA A 92 -9.38 9.64 -0.77
N ILE A 93 -10.46 10.28 -0.29
CA ILE A 93 -10.94 10.14 1.09
C ILE A 93 -11.32 8.70 1.41
N GLN A 94 -12.02 8.00 0.51
CA GLN A 94 -12.37 6.58 0.72
C GLN A 94 -11.12 5.70 0.88
N ASP A 95 -10.10 5.94 0.05
CA ASP A 95 -8.84 5.19 0.12
C ASP A 95 -8.02 5.53 1.37
N TYR A 96 -7.95 6.82 1.76
CA TYR A 96 -7.32 7.20 3.01
C TYR A 96 -8.05 6.64 4.23
N ASN A 97 -9.38 6.58 4.21
CA ASN A 97 -10.16 5.94 5.27
C ASN A 97 -9.75 4.49 5.46
N GLU A 98 -9.57 3.76 4.36
CA GLU A 98 -9.19 2.35 4.43
C GLU A 98 -7.74 2.16 4.88
N ALA A 99 -6.82 3.01 4.41
CA ALA A 99 -5.45 3.02 4.91
C ALA A 99 -5.40 3.29 6.43
N ILE A 100 -6.19 4.24 6.92
CA ILE A 100 -6.30 4.57 8.35
C ILE A 100 -6.98 3.45 9.14
N ARG A 101 -7.96 2.75 8.55
CA ARG A 101 -8.63 1.61 9.20
C ARG A 101 -7.65 0.46 9.41
N LEU A 102 -6.76 0.22 8.45
CA LEU A 102 -5.73 -0.82 8.50
C LEU A 102 -4.56 -0.42 9.41
N ASP A 103 -4.12 0.84 9.34
CA ASP A 103 -3.09 1.41 10.21
C ASP A 103 -3.56 2.76 10.80
N PRO A 104 -4.13 2.74 12.02
CA PRO A 104 -4.54 3.95 12.74
C PRO A 104 -3.38 4.88 13.15
N GLY A 105 -2.13 4.43 12.99
CA GLY A 105 -0.91 5.20 13.21
C GLY A 105 -0.39 5.88 11.94
N TYR A 106 -1.04 5.68 10.78
CA TYR A 106 -0.56 6.20 9.51
C TYR A 106 -0.76 7.72 9.38
N ALA A 107 0.08 8.50 10.06
CA ALA A 107 -0.07 9.94 10.25
C ALA A 107 -0.24 10.72 8.93
N VAL A 108 0.50 10.33 7.89
CA VAL A 108 0.45 10.99 6.58
C VAL A 108 -0.88 10.75 5.85
N ALA A 109 -1.58 9.64 6.11
CA ALA A 109 -2.91 9.40 5.56
C ALA A 109 -3.93 10.38 6.13
N TYR A 110 -3.86 10.69 7.44
CA TYR A 110 -4.67 11.75 8.05
C TYR A 110 -4.35 13.12 7.44
N ALA A 111 -3.07 13.47 7.30
CA ALA A 111 -2.67 14.75 6.71
C ALA A 111 -3.17 14.92 5.27
N ASN A 112 -3.11 13.88 4.44
CA ASN A 112 -3.59 13.95 3.06
C ASN A 112 -5.11 13.92 2.96
N ARG A 113 -5.80 13.23 3.88
CA ARG A 113 -7.26 13.27 3.98
C ARG A 113 -7.76 14.64 4.43
N ALA A 114 -7.06 15.32 5.35
CA ALA A 114 -7.35 16.70 5.74
C ALA A 114 -7.28 17.67 4.55
N GLN A 115 -6.27 17.52 3.70
CA GLN A 115 -6.15 18.30 2.46
C GLN A 115 -7.32 18.03 1.51
N ALA A 116 -7.74 16.76 1.37
CA ALA A 116 -8.88 16.39 0.54
C ALA A 116 -10.20 16.99 1.06
N TYR A 117 -10.42 16.94 2.37
CA TYR A 117 -11.56 17.58 3.03
C TYR A 117 -11.54 19.10 2.84
N THR A 118 -10.37 19.73 2.90
CA THR A 118 -10.21 21.18 2.69
C THR A 118 -10.65 21.60 1.28
N PHE A 119 -10.25 20.85 0.25
CA PHE A 119 -10.70 21.10 -1.12
C PHE A 119 -12.21 20.93 -1.30
N LEU A 120 -12.83 20.04 -0.54
CA LEU A 120 -14.29 19.86 -0.52
C LEU A 120 -15.01 20.88 0.38
N GLY A 121 -14.28 21.76 1.07
CA GLY A 121 -14.85 22.72 2.03
C GLY A 121 -15.38 22.10 3.33
N GLN A 122 -14.96 20.88 3.63
CA GLN A 122 -15.29 20.14 4.84
C GLN A 122 -14.29 20.48 5.95
N ASP A 123 -14.31 21.74 6.40
CA ASP A 123 -13.29 22.29 7.30
C ASP A 123 -13.27 21.63 8.69
N LYS A 124 -14.41 21.11 9.16
CA LYS A 124 -14.49 20.44 10.47
C LYS A 124 -13.75 19.11 10.44
N GLU A 125 -14.01 18.31 9.41
CA GLU A 125 -13.37 17.02 9.17
C GLU A 125 -11.87 17.21 8.90
N ALA A 126 -11.50 18.24 8.13
CA ALA A 126 -10.10 18.60 7.91
C ALA A 126 -9.38 18.91 9.24
N GLN A 127 -9.99 19.69 10.12
CA GLN A 127 -9.36 20.03 11.41
C GLN A 127 -9.18 18.82 12.31
N GLN A 128 -10.16 17.91 12.35
CA GLN A 128 -10.05 16.65 13.10
C GLN A 128 -8.86 15.81 12.63
N ASP A 129 -8.67 15.72 11.32
CA ASP A 129 -7.53 14.99 10.75
C ASP A 129 -6.20 15.69 10.98
N VAL A 130 -6.15 17.02 10.96
CA VAL A 130 -4.96 17.79 11.34
C VAL A 130 -4.57 17.52 12.78
N ASP A 131 -5.53 17.59 13.70
CA ASP A 131 -5.27 17.34 15.13
C ASP A 131 -4.80 15.89 15.34
N ARG A 132 -5.37 14.93 14.60
CA ARG A 132 -4.96 13.53 14.66
C ARG A 132 -3.57 13.30 14.10
N ALA A 133 -3.25 13.88 12.93
CA ALA A 133 -1.93 13.82 12.32
C ALA A 133 -0.85 14.45 13.23
N ALA A 134 -1.18 15.58 13.87
CA ALA A 134 -0.29 16.23 14.82
C ALA A 134 -0.04 15.37 16.07
N GLY A 135 -1.09 14.74 16.62
CA GLY A 135 -0.96 13.79 17.72
C GLY A 135 -0.15 12.53 17.39
N LEU A 136 0.02 12.23 16.10
CA LEU A 136 0.87 11.13 15.60
C LEU A 136 2.29 11.59 15.21
N GLY A 137 2.65 12.84 15.47
CA GLY A 137 4.01 13.35 15.33
C GLY A 137 4.30 14.17 14.06
N ILE A 138 3.29 14.50 13.25
CA ILE A 138 3.47 15.50 12.19
C ILE A 138 3.46 16.91 12.81
N ASP A 139 4.37 17.78 12.39
CA ASP A 139 4.40 19.14 12.90
C ASP A 139 3.12 19.90 12.51
N ARG A 140 2.36 20.33 13.53
CA ARG A 140 1.13 21.10 13.36
C ARG A 140 1.33 22.37 12.55
N ALA A 141 2.44 23.09 12.75
CA ALA A 141 2.71 24.32 12.03
C ALA A 141 2.88 24.09 10.53
N ILE A 142 3.39 22.92 10.14
CA ILE A 142 3.48 22.52 8.72
C ILE A 142 2.08 22.24 8.17
N LEU A 143 1.25 21.50 8.92
CA LEU A 143 -0.12 21.18 8.52
C LEU A 143 -0.95 22.45 8.33
N ASP A 144 -0.96 23.35 9.31
CA ASP A 144 -1.75 24.59 9.26
C ASP A 144 -1.35 25.45 8.06
N ARG A 145 -0.04 25.60 7.80
CA ARG A 145 0.46 26.33 6.62
C ARG A 145 0.00 25.71 5.30
N VAL A 146 0.05 24.38 5.20
CA VAL A 146 -0.41 23.67 3.99
C VAL A 146 -1.91 23.89 3.79
N ILE A 147 -2.71 23.71 4.84
CA ILE A 147 -4.17 23.84 4.77
C ILE A 147 -4.59 25.27 4.43
N GLU A 148 -3.97 26.29 5.03
CA GLU A 148 -4.20 27.70 4.69
C GLU A 148 -3.91 27.98 3.21
N LYS A 149 -2.78 27.47 2.70
CA LYS A 149 -2.44 27.59 1.28
C LYS A 149 -3.51 26.93 0.39
N LEU A 150 -3.97 25.73 0.74
CA LEU A 150 -5.01 25.04 -0.05
C LEU A 150 -6.34 25.77 -0.02
N ARG A 151 -6.74 26.36 1.12
CA ARG A 151 -7.95 27.19 1.23
C ARG A 151 -7.92 28.38 0.29
N SER A 152 -6.74 28.97 0.05
CA SER A 152 -6.58 30.08 -0.89
C SER A 152 -6.67 29.66 -2.38
N GLN A 153 -6.57 28.36 -2.67
CA GLN A 153 -6.60 27.81 -4.03
C GLN A 153 -7.99 27.30 -4.44
N ARG A 154 -8.95 27.30 -3.51
CA ARG A 154 -10.34 26.89 -3.72
C ARG A 154 -11.16 28.04 -4.28
#